data_AF-A0AAP2GBH2-F1
#
_entry.id   AF-A0AAP2GBH2-F1
#
_cell.length_a   1.000
_cell.length_b   1.000
_cell.length_c   1.000
_cell.angle_alpha   90.00
_cell.angle_beta   90.00
_cell.angle_gamma   90.00
#
_symmetry.space_group_name_H-M   'P 1'
#
loop_
_entity.id
_entity.type
_entity.pdbx_description
1 polymer ?
#
loop_
_entity_poly.entity_id
_entity_poly.type
_entity_poly.pdbx_seq_one_letter_code
_entity_poly.pdbx_strand_id
1 'polypeptide(L)'
;MKKTLALSAALLMAVVTFAQTTKKTLELPEFKGIYVNSNYTVYLKQTNKQEVTVEALTEIFSVSDIKVENGILMINIERKPESPNKSL
;
A
#
# COMPACT_ATOMS: atom_id res chain seq x y z
N MET A 1 -26.00 -40.96 -16.08
CA MET A 1 -24.64 -40.50 -15.74
C MET A 1 -24.26 -39.17 -16.43
N LYS A 2 -25.18 -38.19 -16.51
CA LYS A 2 -24.91 -36.87 -17.15
C LYS A 2 -25.13 -35.67 -16.23
N LYS A 3 -25.61 -35.88 -15.00
CA LYS A 3 -25.89 -34.81 -14.03
C LYS A 3 -24.78 -34.57 -13.01
N THR A 4 -23.78 -35.46 -12.94
CA THR A 4 -22.63 -35.34 -12.03
C THR A 4 -21.44 -34.58 -12.62
N LEU A 5 -21.40 -34.36 -13.94
CA LEU A 5 -20.33 -33.60 -14.60
C LEU A 5 -20.55 -32.08 -14.60
N ALA A 6 -21.78 -31.62 -14.39
CA ALA A 6 -22.11 -30.19 -14.37
C ALA A 6 -21.81 -29.52 -13.02
N LEU A 7 -21.70 -30.29 -11.93
CA LEU A 7 -21.49 -29.74 -10.59
C LEU A 7 -20.01 -29.43 -10.30
N SER A 8 -19.08 -30.10 -10.97
CA SER A 8 -17.64 -29.94 -10.77
C SER A 8 -17.03 -28.72 -11.49
N ALA A 9 -17.72 -28.17 -12.49
CA ALA A 9 -17.24 -26.99 -13.22
C ALA A 9 -17.59 -25.65 -12.53
N ALA A 10 -18.52 -25.66 -11.57
CA ALA A 10 -18.92 -24.45 -10.83
C ALA A 10 -18.02 -24.14 -9.62
N LEU A 11 -17.09 -25.03 -9.26
CA LEU A 11 -16.23 -24.88 -8.07
C LEU A 11 -14.85 -24.26 -8.35
N LEU A 12 -14.54 -23.93 -9.61
CA LEU A 12 -13.22 -23.40 -10.02
C LEU A 12 -13.08 -21.87 -9.95
N MET A 13 -14.13 -21.14 -9.55
CA MET A 13 -14.07 -19.69 -9.34
C MET A 13 -13.86 -19.34 -7.86
N ALA A 14 -12.98 -20.07 -7.17
CA ALA A 14 -12.38 -19.55 -5.94
C ALA A 14 -11.50 -18.36 -6.35
N VAL A 15 -12.09 -17.16 -6.35
CA VAL A 15 -11.40 -15.91 -6.61
C VAL A 15 -10.37 -15.76 -5.50
N VAL A 16 -9.12 -16.09 -5.80
CA VAL A 16 -8.03 -15.83 -4.87
C VAL A 16 -7.82 -14.33 -4.89
N THR A 17 -8.41 -13.62 -3.92
CA THR A 17 -8.14 -12.21 -3.70
C THR A 17 -6.72 -12.10 -3.13
N PHE A 18 -5.72 -12.12 -4.01
CA PHE A 18 -4.37 -11.79 -3.62
C PHE A 18 -4.32 -10.32 -3.20
N ALA A 19 -3.63 -10.05 -2.10
CA ALA A 19 -3.40 -8.68 -1.66
C ALA A 19 -2.62 -7.94 -2.77
N GLN A 20 -3.30 -7.00 -3.44
CA GLN A 20 -2.72 -6.24 -4.55
C GLN A 20 -1.74 -5.19 -4.00
N THR A 21 -0.61 -5.00 -4.68
CA THR A 21 0.35 -3.93 -4.37
C THR A 21 0.17 -2.75 -5.35
N THR A 22 0.39 -1.54 -4.83
CA THR A 22 0.44 -0.29 -5.58
C THR A 22 1.85 0.27 -5.47
N LYS A 23 2.44 0.65 -6.61
CA LYS A 23 3.71 1.36 -6.69
C LYS A 23 3.51 2.70 -7.38
N LYS A 24 3.85 3.80 -6.71
CA LYS A 24 3.68 5.15 -7.24
C LYS A 24 4.85 6.05 -6.87
N THR A 25 5.35 6.78 -7.86
CA THR A 25 6.27 7.91 -7.64
C THR A 25 5.45 9.16 -7.31
N LEU A 26 5.76 9.81 -6.19
CA LEU A 26 5.04 10.97 -5.69
C LEU A 26 5.76 12.26 -6.11
N GLU A 27 5.00 13.22 -6.60
CA GLU A 27 5.48 14.59 -6.80
C GLU A 27 5.35 15.34 -5.47
N LEU A 28 6.48 15.56 -4.81
CA LEU A 28 6.54 16.17 -3.48
C LEU A 28 7.53 17.34 -3.46
N PRO A 29 7.28 18.39 -2.65
CA PRO A 29 8.24 19.44 -2.39
C PRO A 29 9.56 18.91 -1.81
N GLU A 30 10.60 19.74 -1.81
CA GLU A 30 11.87 19.42 -1.16
C GLU A 30 11.69 19.18 0.35
N PHE A 31 12.39 18.18 0.88
CA PHE A 31 12.39 17.87 2.31
C PHE A 31 13.80 17.54 2.82
N LYS A 32 14.03 17.83 4.10
CA LYS A 32 15.31 17.65 4.81
C LYS A 32 15.26 16.60 5.91
N GLY A 33 14.08 16.06 6.18
CA GLY A 33 13.86 15.03 7.20
C GLY A 33 12.74 14.08 6.78
N ILE A 34 12.76 12.89 7.37
CA ILE A 34 11.73 11.87 7.14
C ILE A 34 11.19 11.47 8.51
N TYR A 35 9.87 11.52 8.65
CA TYR A 35 9.14 11.08 9.82
C TYR A 35 8.18 9.96 9.41
N VAL A 36 8.33 8.79 10.04
CA VAL A 36 7.54 7.59 9.74
C VAL A 36 6.78 7.19 10.98
N ASN A 37 5.45 7.29 10.93
CA ASN A 37 4.54 6.85 11.99
C ASN A 37 3.60 5.76 11.46
N SER A 38 4.24 4.70 10.96
CA SER A 38 3.61 3.57 10.29
C SER A 38 4.67 2.49 10.03
N ASN A 39 4.25 1.28 9.65
CA ASN A 39 5.17 0.16 9.41
C ASN A 39 5.79 0.18 8.01
N TYR A 40 6.17 1.36 7.50
CA TYR A 40 6.89 1.48 6.24
C TYR A 40 8.38 1.25 6.43
N THR A 41 8.98 0.48 5.52
CA THR A 41 10.44 0.40 5.39
C THR A 41 10.91 1.53 4.47
N VAL A 42 11.84 2.35 4.94
CA VAL A 42 12.41 3.46 4.15
C VAL A 42 13.76 3.05 3.56
N TYR A 43 13.88 3.21 2.24
CA TYR A 43 15.13 3.03 1.51
C TYR A 43 15.65 4.38 1.04
N LEU A 44 16.91 4.69 1.36
CA LEU A 44 17.58 5.90 0.89
C LEU A 44 18.55 5.54 -0.22
N LYS A 45 18.49 6.31 -1.31
CA LYS A 45 19.42 6.24 -2.43
C LYS A 45 19.91 7.64 -2.73
N GLN A 46 21.22 7.83 -2.71
CA GLN A 46 21.82 9.10 -3.13
C GLN A 46 21.72 9.23 -4.65
N THR A 47 21.15 10.35 -5.10
CA THR A 47 20.93 10.70 -6.52
C THR A 47 21.09 12.21 -6.69
N ASN A 48 21.11 12.68 -7.96
CA ASN A 48 21.14 14.11 -8.28
C ASN A 48 19.74 14.77 -8.27
N LYS A 49 18.68 14.01 -8.02
CA LYS A 49 17.27 14.46 -8.07
C LYS A 49 16.49 13.82 -6.92
N GLN A 50 15.74 14.63 -6.17
CA GLN A 50 14.81 14.12 -5.16
C GLN A 50 13.65 13.36 -5.82
N GLU A 51 13.41 12.14 -5.36
CA GLU A 51 12.31 11.29 -5.81
C GLU A 51 11.83 10.41 -4.66
N VAL A 52 10.51 10.28 -4.51
CA VAL A 52 9.89 9.39 -3.51
C VAL A 52 9.02 8.39 -4.25
N THR A 53 9.39 7.12 -4.20
CA THR A 53 8.57 6.03 -4.74
C THR A 53 8.05 5.20 -3.58
N VAL A 54 6.74 4.99 -3.56
CA VAL A 54 6.03 4.28 -2.50
C VAL A 54 5.45 3.01 -3.07
N GLU A 55 5.73 1.91 -2.40
CA GLU A 55 5.20 0.59 -2.72
C GLU A 55 4.54 0.01 -1.48
N ALA A 56 3.25 -0.30 -1.55
CA ALA A 56 2.47 -0.85 -0.44
C ALA A 56 1.28 -1.66 -0.95
N LEU A 57 0.62 -2.42 -0.09
CA LEU A 57 -0.68 -2.98 -0.42
C LEU A 57 -1.65 -1.87 -0.80
N THR A 58 -2.47 -2.06 -1.84
CA THR A 58 -3.39 -1.04 -2.36
C THR A 58 -4.32 -0.51 -1.27
N GLU A 59 -4.79 -1.38 -0.39
CA GLU A 59 -5.62 -1.02 0.77
C GLU A 59 -4.88 -0.07 1.72
N ILE A 60 -3.62 -0.36 2.03
CA ILE A 60 -2.77 0.48 2.90
C ILE A 60 -2.44 1.80 2.20
N PHE A 61 -2.07 1.76 0.92
CA PHE A 61 -1.78 2.95 0.13
C PHE A 61 -2.97 3.91 0.09
N SER A 62 -4.20 3.38 0.02
CA SER A 62 -5.43 4.19 -0.04
C SER A 62 -5.74 4.97 1.25
N VAL A 63 -5.18 4.54 2.39
CA VAL A 63 -5.34 5.17 3.70
C VAL A 63 -4.05 5.82 4.22
N SER A 64 -3.01 5.85 3.39
CA SER A 64 -1.73 6.47 3.75
C SER A 64 -1.77 7.97 3.44
N ASP A 65 -1.39 8.79 4.42
CA ASP A 65 -1.17 10.23 4.25
C ASP A 65 0.34 10.47 4.14
N ILE A 66 0.78 10.79 2.92
CA ILE A 66 2.19 11.00 2.58
C ILE A 66 2.34 12.39 2.00
N LYS A 67 2.92 13.29 2.79
CA LYS A 67 3.05 14.71 2.45
C LYS A 67 4.31 15.31 3.05
N VAL A 68 4.69 16.49 2.54
CA VAL A 68 5.78 17.28 3.12
C VAL A 68 5.19 18.43 3.91
N GLU A 69 5.54 18.51 5.19
CA GLU A 69 5.12 19.59 6.09
C GLU A 69 6.35 20.15 6.82
N ASN A 70 6.55 21.47 6.78
CA ASN A 70 7.72 22.14 7.37
C ASN A 70 9.08 21.56 6.93
N GLY A 71 9.15 21.06 5.69
CA GLY A 71 10.35 20.41 5.13
C GLY A 71 10.61 19.01 5.67
N ILE A 72 9.63 18.36 6.29
CA ILE A 72 9.70 16.97 6.75
C ILE A 72 8.72 16.13 5.93
N LEU A 73 9.21 15.05 5.30
CA LEU A 73 8.36 14.03 4.70
C LEU A 73 7.67 13.24 5.80
N MET A 74 6.37 13.45 5.95
CA MET A 74 5.52 12.75 6.91
C MET A 74 4.87 11.55 6.22
N ILE A 75 5.07 10.36 6.78
CA ILE A 75 4.46 9.10 6.32
C ILE A 75 3.57 8.57 7.45
N ASN A 76 2.27 8.79 7.32
CA ASN A 76 1.25 8.40 8.29
C ASN A 76 0.22 7.46 7.65
N ILE A 77 -0.57 6.79 8.49
CA ILE A 77 -1.76 6.06 8.09
C ILE A 77 -2.96 6.65 8.84
N GLU A 78 -3.97 7.12 8.11
CA GLU A 78 -5.24 7.51 8.71
C GLU A 78 -5.98 6.26 9.17
N ARG A 79 -5.95 5.99 10.48
CA ARG A 79 -6.71 4.89 11.07
C ARG A 79 -8.18 5.29 11.12
N LYS A 80 -8.98 4.81 10.17
CA LYS A 80 -10.44 4.80 10.33
C LYS A 80 -10.78 3.85 11.51
N PRO A 81 -11.61 4.27 12.48
CA PRO A 81 -11.93 3.47 13.67
C PRO A 81 -12.48 2.07 13.37
N GLU A 82 -13.02 1.88 12.17
CA GLU A 82 -13.84 0.72 11.79
C GLU A 82 -13.03 -0.43 11.17
N SER A 83 -11.72 -0.27 10.99
CA SER A 83 -10.83 -1.26 10.38
C SER A 83 -9.59 -1.52 11.24
N PRO A 84 -9.71 -2.29 12.34
CA PRO A 84 -8.54 -2.74 13.08
C PRO A 84 -7.68 -3.63 12.19
N ASN A 85 -6.37 -3.41 12.28
CA ASN A 85 -5.35 -4.03 11.44
C ASN A 85 -5.50 -5.57 11.47
N LYS A 86 -5.71 -6.22 10.31
CA LYS A 86 -5.79 -7.69 10.20
C LYS A 86 -4.43 -8.38 10.19
N SER A 87 -3.36 -7.65 10.46
CA SER A 87 -2.00 -8.20 10.46
C SER A 87 -1.45 -8.25 11.88
N LEU A 88 -1.52 -9.44 12.48
CA LEU A 88 -0.61 -9.95 13.52
C LEU A 88 0.26 -11.03 12.90
#